data_AF-A0A351HY86-F1
#
_entry.id   AF-A0A351HY86-F1
#
_cell.length_a   1.000
_cell.length_b   1.000
_cell.length_c   1.000
_cell.angle_alpha   90.00
_cell.angle_beta   90.00
_cell.angle_gamma   90.00
#
_symmetry.space_group_name_H-M   'P 1'
#
loop_
_entity.id
_entity.type
_entity.pdbx_description
1 polymer ?
#
loop_
_entity_poly.entity_id
_entity_poly.type
_entity_poly.pdbx_seq_one_letter_code
_entity_poly.pdbx_strand_id
1 'polypeptide(L)' 'MIFYFTGTGNSLYVAKRIGDELGERLVDITTAMKEKSFVYSLSVDEKIGFIFPVYFYGVPSIVADFIAELIIEQNLEAR' A
#
# COMPACT_ATOMS: atom_id res chain seq x y z
N MET A 1 -5.63 -3.02 -4.39
CA MET A 1 -4.37 -2.98 -3.64
C MET A 1 -4.44 -2.10 -2.39
N ILE A 2 -3.90 -2.58 -1.27
CA ILE A 2 -3.71 -1.77 -0.06
C ILE A 2 -2.24 -1.79 0.33
N PHE A 3 -1.58 -0.64 0.26
CA PHE A 3 -0.24 -0.43 0.82
C PHE A 3 -0.35 -0.15 2.31
N TYR A 4 0.43 -0.85 3.13
CA TYR A 4 0.39 -0.62 4.57
C TYR A 4 1.78 -0.52 5.19
N PHE A 5 1.85 0.30 6.25
CA PHE A 5 2.98 0.37 7.17
C PHE A 5 2.47 0.18 8.60
N THR A 6 3.26 -0.49 9.44
CA THR A 6 2.88 -0.78 10.82
C THR A 6 4.09 -0.79 11.74
N GLY A 7 3.99 -0.11 12.89
CA GLY A 7 5.00 -0.21 13.95
C GLY A 7 4.76 -1.40 14.86
N THR A 8 3.56 -1.50 15.44
CA THR A 8 3.21 -2.48 16.49
C THR A 8 2.08 -3.45 16.10
N GLY A 9 1.58 -3.39 14.88
CA GLY A 9 0.61 -4.36 14.34
C GLY A 9 -0.83 -3.83 14.18
N ASN A 10 -1.17 -2.68 14.76
CA ASN A 10 -2.53 -2.14 14.68
C ASN A 10 -2.95 -1.82 13.23
N SER A 11 -2.07 -1.16 12.47
CA SER A 11 -2.32 -0.83 11.07
C SER A 11 -2.36 -2.10 10.19
N LEU A 12 -1.57 -3.13 10.52
CA LEU A 12 -1.66 -4.43 9.86
C LEU A 12 -3.01 -5.12 10.11
N TYR A 13 -3.50 -5.08 11.35
CA TYR A 13 -4.83 -5.62 11.68
C TYR A 13 -5.91 -4.95 10.83
N VAL A 14 -5.90 -3.62 10.78
CA VAL A 14 -6.86 -2.84 9.97
C VAL A 14 -6.71 -3.16 8.49
N ALA A 15 -5.47 -3.23 7.98
CA ALA A 15 -5.21 -3.57 6.57
C ALA A 15 -5.77 -4.93 6.18
N LYS A 16 -5.57 -5.96 7.01
CA LYS A 16 -6.17 -7.28 6.79
C LYS A 16 -7.69 -7.22 6.75
N ARG A 17 -8.32 -6.59 7.73
CA ARG A 17 -9.79 -6.49 7.80
C ARG A 17 -10.39 -5.78 6.59
N ILE A 18 -9.78 -4.68 6.13
CA ILE A 18 -10.26 -3.92 4.97
C ILE A 18 -9.94 -4.66 3.67
N GLY A 19 -8.74 -5.24 3.55
CA GLY A 19 -8.34 -6.02 2.38
C GLY A 19 -9.25 -7.23 2.16
N ASP A 20 -9.57 -7.97 3.22
CA ASP A 20 -10.47 -9.12 3.16
C ASP A 20 -11.89 -8.70 2.72
N GLU A 21 -12.41 -7.59 3.24
CA GLU A 21 -13.75 -7.09 2.91
C GLU A 21 -13.83 -6.56 1.47
N LEU A 22 -12.78 -5.90 0.98
CA LEU A 22 -12.76 -5.30 -0.36
C LEU A 22 -12.23 -6.25 -1.44
N GLY A 23 -11.71 -7.42 -1.06
CA GLY A 23 -11.03 -8.34 -1.99
C GLY A 23 -9.70 -7.80 -2.49
N GLU A 24 -9.06 -6.89 -1.74
CA GLU A 24 -7.87 -6.18 -2.17
C GLU A 24 -6.59 -6.78 -1.57
N ARG A 25 -5.59 -7.06 -2.43
CA ARG A 25 -4.30 -7.58 -1.97
C ARG A 25 -3.54 -6.55 -1.13
N LEU A 26 -2.80 -7.04 -0.13
CA LEU A 26 -1.97 -6.21 0.73
C LEU A 26 -0.52 -6.13 0.23
N VAL A 27 0.10 -4.97 0.40
CA VAL A 27 1.51 -4.73 0.12
C VAL A 27 2.16 -4.11 1.36
N ASP A 28 3.16 -4.80 1.89
CA ASP A 28 3.95 -4.29 3.02
C ASP A 28 4.98 -3.27 2.53
N ILE A 29 4.83 -2.01 2.97
CA ILE A 29 5.73 -0.92 2.60
C ILE A 29 7.16 -1.18 3.08
N THR A 30 7.35 -1.84 4.24
CA THR A 30 8.70 -2.11 4.76
C THR A 30 9.46 -3.09 3.88
N THR A 31 8.77 -4.13 3.40
CA THR A 31 9.32 -5.11 2.45
C THR A 31 9.60 -4.45 1.10
N ALA A 32 8.64 -3.67 0.58
CA ALA A 32 8.79 -2.97 -0.69
C ALA A 32 10.01 -2.02 -0.70
N MET A 33 10.19 -1.24 0.38
CA MET A 33 11.36 -0.36 0.55
C MET A 33 12.68 -1.15 0.62
N LYS A 34 12.69 -2.29 1.35
CA LYS A 34 13.87 -3.15 1.48
C LYS A 34 14.28 -3.78 0.15
N GLU A 35 13.30 -4.21 -0.63
CA GLU A 35 13.50 -4.93 -1.90
C GLU A 35 13.57 -3.98 -3.11
N LYS A 36 13.35 -2.67 -2.89
CA LYS A 36 13.22 -1.65 -3.95
C LYS A 36 12.15 -2.02 -4.99
N SER A 37 11.04 -2.56 -4.52
CA SER A 37 9.87 -2.88 -5.34
C SER A 37 8.91 -1.69 -5.32
N PHE A 38 8.87 -0.92 -6.41
CA PHE A 38 8.08 0.32 -6.49
C PHE A 38 7.12 0.37 -7.67
N VAL A 39 7.20 -0.58 -8.59
CA VAL A 39 6.34 -0.63 -9.77
C VAL A 39 5.24 -1.66 -9.55
N TYR A 40 3.99 -1.24 -9.65
CA TYR A 40 2.84 -2.11 -9.48
C TYR A 40 1.82 -1.87 -10.60
N SER A 41 1.37 -2.96 -11.21
CA SER A 41 0.28 -2.92 -12.19
C SER A 41 -1.07 -3.08 -11.47
N LEU A 42 -2.06 -2.30 -11.91
CA LEU A 42 -3.44 -2.43 -11.44
C LEU A 42 -4.27 -3.35 -12.33
N SER A 43 -5.11 -4.17 -11.71
CA SER A 43 -6.22 -4.84 -12.40
C SER A 43 -7.34 -3.85 -12.71
N VAL A 44 -8.23 -4.19 -13.66
CA VAL A 44 -9.44 -3.40 -13.92
C VAL A 44 -10.26 -3.27 -12.65
N ASP A 45 -10.69 -2.04 -12.36
CA ASP A 45 -11.46 -1.66 -11.16
C ASP A 45 -10.76 -1.90 -9.81
N GLU A 46 -9.46 -2.21 -9.80
CA GLU A 46 -8.67 -2.36 -8.56
C GLU A 46 -8.50 -1.01 -7.84
N LYS A 47 -8.88 -0.94 -6.56
CA LYS A 47 -8.78 0.28 -5.77
C LYS A 47 -7.41 0.36 -5.10
N ILE A 48 -6.83 1.55 -5.02
CA ILE A 48 -5.62 1.80 -4.22
C ILE A 48 -6.02 2.37 -2.85
N GLY A 49 -5.51 1.75 -1.78
CA GLY A 49 -5.63 2.24 -0.41
C GLY A 49 -4.27 2.33 0.29
N PHE A 50 -4.20 3.21 1.30
CA PHE A 50 -3.04 3.36 2.17
C PHE A 50 -3.47 3.27 3.65
N ILE A 51 -2.79 2.44 4.43
CA ILE A 51 -3.06 2.26 5.86
C ILE A 51 -1.76 2.33 6.65
N PHE A 52 -1.64 3.33 7.52
CA PHE A 52 -0.44 3.56 8.32
C PHE A 52 -0.79 4.28 9.63
N PRO A 53 0.04 4.19 10.68
CA PRO A 53 -0.14 4.97 11.89
C PRO A 53 0.11 6.45 11.63
N VAL A 54 -0.59 7.32 12.36
CA VAL A 54 -0.28 8.76 12.36
C VAL A 54 0.91 8.98 13.29
N TYR A 55 2.05 9.42 12.74
CA TYR A 55 3.23 9.80 13.51
C TYR A 55 3.40 11.31 13.46
N PHE A 56 3.52 11.95 14.63
CA PHE A 56 3.69 13.42 14.73
C PHE A 56 2.66 14.23 13.92
N TYR A 57 1.38 13.84 14.00
CA TYR A 57 0.27 14.44 13.22
C TYR A 57 0.42 14.33 11.69
N GLY A 58 1.26 13.42 11.21
CA GLY A 58 1.51 13.26 9.78
C GLY A 58 1.73 11.83 9.35
N VAL A 59 2.16 11.72 8.09
CA VAL A 59 2.55 10.48 7.43
C VAL A 59 3.94 10.07 7.92
N PRO A 60 4.16 8.81 8.34
CA PRO A 60 5.50 8.32 8.66
C PRO A 60 6.45 8.50 7.47
N SER A 61 7.70 8.90 7.71
CA SER A 61 8.66 9.18 6.62
C SER A 61 8.82 8.04 5.64
N ILE A 62 8.93 6.79 6.12
CA ILE A 62 9.01 5.59 5.26
C ILE A 62 7.84 5.45 4.29
N VAL A 63 6.64 5.90 4.68
CA VAL A 63 5.46 5.88 3.82
C VAL A 63 5.53 7.00 2.79
N ALA A 64 5.95 8.21 3.20
CA ALA A 64 6.15 9.32 2.28
C ALA A 64 7.24 9.01 1.23
N ASP A 65 8.36 8.43 1.67
CA ASP A 65 9.46 8.01 0.81
C ASP A 65 9.00 6.92 -0.18
N PHE A 66 8.24 5.93 0.29
CA PHE A 66 7.64 4.92 -0.59
C PHE A 66 6.72 5.53 -1.64
N ILE A 67 5.84 6.45 -1.25
CA ILE A 67 4.91 7.12 -2.18
C ILE A 67 5.68 7.94 -3.22
N ALA A 68 6.80 8.55 -2.86
CA ALA A 68 7.62 9.32 -3.79
C ALA A 68 8.25 8.46 -4.90
N GLU A 69 8.54 7.19 -4.63
CA GLU A 69 9.10 6.23 -5.59
C GLU A 69 8.01 5.41 -6.32
N LEU A 70 6.78 5.41 -5.82
CA LEU A 70 5.69 4.55 -6.28
C LEU A 70 5.28 4.86 -7.72
N ILE A 71 5.38 3.84 -8.58
CA ILE A 71 4.91 3.87 -9.97
C ILE A 71 3.72 2.91 -10.10
N ILE A 72 2.60 3.44 -10.56
CA ILE A 72 1.40 2.67 -10.85
C ILE A 72 1.20 2.59 -12.36
N GLU A 73 1.27 1.37 -12.89
CA GLU A 73 1.03 1.08 -14.29
C GLU A 73 -0.43 0.69 -14.50
N GLN A 74 -1.09 1.31 -15.49
CA GLN A 74 -2.43 0.89 -15.92
C GLN A 74 -2.29 -0.24 -16.94
N ASN A 75 -2.97 -1.36 -16.69
CA ASN A 75 -3.09 -2.40 -17.69
C ASN A 75 -4.16 -1.99 -18.73
N LEU A 76 -3.71 -1.58 -19.91
CA LEU A 76 -4.57 -1.10 -21.01
C LEU A 76 -5.22 -2.22 -21.82
N GLU A 77 -4.90 -3.50 -21.55
CA GLU A 77 -5.32 -4.65 -22.36
C GLU A 77 -6.73 -5.18 -22.04
N ALA A 78 -7.48 -4.53 -21.16
CA ALA A 78 -8.85 -4.91 -20.83
C ALA A 78 -9.85 -3.83 -21.26
N ARG A 79 -10.11 -3.77 -22.57
CA ARG A 79 -11.29 -3.15 -23.17
C ARG A 79 -11.83 -4.02 -24.29
#